data_AF-A0A966PZW1-F1
#
_entry.id   AF-A0A966PZW1-F1
#
_cell.length_a   1.000
_cell.length_b   1.000
_cell.length_c   1.000
_cell.angle_alpha   90.00
_cell.angle_beta   90.00
_cell.angle_gamma   90.00
#
_symmetry.space_group_name_H-M   'P 1'
#
loop_
_entity.id
_entity.type
_entity.pdbx_description
1 polymer ?
#
loop_
_entity_poly.entity_id
_entity_poly.type
_entity_poly.pdbx_seq_one_letter_code
_entity_poly.pdbx_strand_id
1 'polypeptide(L)'
;MGRIFAEDLASSGLDIEGAIIMHLQGNHYPPVPAEMAQACIDAITCYNDRESLDTEISLPEIDGFQVTYKGSITAPAWSIIQQHHLDPWLIEDDEPIWDDED
;
A
#
# COMPACT_ATOMS: atom_id res chain seq x y z
N MET A 1 12.50 -1.98 -6.21
CA MET A 1 12.02 -3.36 -6.42
C MET A 1 11.31 -3.46 -7.76
N GLY A 2 10.84 -4.65 -8.16
CA GLY A 2 10.37 -4.94 -9.52
C GLY A 2 8.97 -4.36 -9.79
N ARG A 3 8.92 -3.21 -10.46
CA ARG A 3 7.65 -2.54 -10.83
C ARG A 3 6.70 -3.45 -11.63
N ILE A 4 7.23 -4.16 -12.63
CA ILE A 4 6.43 -5.05 -13.49
C ILE A 4 5.70 -6.12 -12.68
N PHE A 5 6.39 -6.75 -11.73
CA PHE A 5 5.77 -7.78 -10.88
C PHE A 5 4.62 -7.22 -10.05
N ALA A 6 4.77 -6.01 -9.51
CA ALA A 6 3.71 -5.36 -8.75
C ALA A 6 2.51 -4.97 -9.63
N GLU A 7 2.76 -4.49 -10.86
CA GLU A 7 1.71 -4.18 -11.85
C GLU A 7 0.95 -5.44 -12.29
N ASP A 8 1.67 -6.53 -12.55
CA ASP A 8 1.08 -7.82 -12.88
C ASP A 8 0.18 -8.32 -11.74
N LEU A 9 0.62 -8.18 -10.49
CA LEU A 9 -0.17 -8.54 -9.31
C LEU A 9 -1.40 -7.64 -9.15
N ALA A 10 -1.26 -6.32 -9.28
CA ALA A 10 -2.37 -5.37 -9.15
C ALA A 10 -3.46 -5.61 -10.21
N SER A 11 -3.07 -6.06 -11.40
CA SER A 11 -4.00 -6.36 -12.51
C SER A 11 -4.42 -7.84 -12.62
N SER A 12 -3.91 -8.71 -11.75
CA SER A 12 -4.11 -10.17 -11.83
C SER A 12 -5.54 -10.66 -11.58
N GLY A 13 -6.40 -9.83 -10.98
CA GLY A 13 -7.74 -10.22 -10.52
C GLY A 13 -7.75 -11.10 -9.26
N LEU A 14 -6.59 -11.27 -8.60
CA LEU A 14 -6.50 -11.82 -7.26
C LEU A 14 -7.23 -10.93 -6.25
N ASP A 15 -7.57 -11.50 -5.09
CA ASP A 15 -7.97 -10.69 -3.96
C ASP A 15 -6.82 -9.76 -3.54
N ILE A 16 -7.15 -8.54 -3.11
CA ILE A 16 -6.16 -7.51 -2.82
C ILE A 16 -5.19 -7.94 -1.72
N GLU A 17 -5.66 -8.65 -0.70
CA GLU A 17 -4.83 -9.12 0.41
C GLU A 17 -3.78 -10.13 -0.08
N GLY A 18 -4.19 -11.13 -0.85
CA GLY A 18 -3.31 -12.12 -1.46
C GLY A 18 -2.29 -11.50 -2.41
N ALA A 19 -2.71 -10.55 -3.26
CA ALA A 19 -1.81 -9.83 -4.15
C ALA A 19 -0.75 -9.02 -3.36
N ILE A 20 -1.18 -8.32 -2.30
CA ILE A 20 -0.27 -7.55 -1.44
C ILE A 20 0.69 -8.49 -0.70
N ILE A 21 0.24 -9.61 -0.12
CA ILE A 21 1.13 -10.57 0.55
C ILE A 21 2.20 -11.09 -0.42
N MET A 22 1.82 -11.45 -1.65
CA MET A 22 2.77 -11.89 -2.67
C MET A 22 3.79 -10.80 -3.04
N HIS A 23 3.35 -9.54 -3.14
CA HIS A 23 4.23 -8.39 -3.37
C HIS A 23 5.19 -8.18 -2.19
N LEU A 24 4.69 -8.17 -0.96
CA LEU A 24 5.48 -7.97 0.26
C LEU A 24 6.57 -9.03 0.44
N GLN A 25 6.24 -10.30 0.20
CA GLN A 25 7.16 -11.41 0.44
C GLN A 25 8.06 -11.70 -0.79
N GLY A 26 7.55 -11.47 -2.00
CA GLY A 26 8.20 -11.86 -3.25
C GLY A 26 8.92 -10.72 -3.97
N ASN A 27 8.53 -9.46 -3.75
CA ASN A 27 9.13 -8.30 -4.42
C ASN A 27 10.10 -7.52 -3.53
N HIS A 28 10.15 -7.80 -2.22
CA HIS A 28 10.97 -7.05 -1.27
C HIS A 28 12.20 -7.84 -0.77
N TYR A 29 13.31 -7.14 -0.52
CA TYR A 29 14.55 -7.68 0.07
C TYR A 29 15.08 -6.77 1.18
N PRO A 30 15.07 -7.21 2.46
CA PRO A 30 14.49 -8.49 2.91
C PRO A 30 12.97 -8.57 2.65
N PRO A 31 12.39 -9.78 2.56
CA PRO A 31 10.95 -9.95 2.46
C PRO A 31 10.22 -9.22 3.59
N VAL A 32 9.14 -8.54 3.26
CA VAL A 32 8.28 -7.91 4.27
C VAL A 32 7.28 -8.96 4.80
N PRO A 33 7.06 -9.02 6.12
CA PRO A 33 6.12 -9.97 6.72
C PRO A 33 4.69 -9.82 6.21
N ALA A 34 3.94 -10.92 6.14
CA ALA A 34 2.56 -10.92 5.62
C ALA A 34 1.60 -10.12 6.50
N GLU A 35 1.89 -10.02 7.80
CA GLU A 35 1.14 -9.25 8.79
C GLU A 35 1.10 -7.74 8.46
N MET A 36 2.02 -7.24 7.62
CA MET A 36 1.99 -5.87 7.11
C MET A 36 0.89 -5.63 6.06
N ALA A 37 0.25 -6.69 5.52
CA ALA A 37 -0.73 -6.56 4.44
C ALA A 37 -1.89 -5.64 4.81
N GLN A 38 -2.45 -5.77 6.02
CA GLN A 38 -3.56 -4.90 6.44
C GLN A 38 -3.14 -3.43 6.49
N ALA A 39 -1.96 -3.12 7.05
CA ALA A 39 -1.46 -1.74 7.10
C ALA A 39 -1.24 -1.16 5.68
N CYS A 40 -0.81 -2.01 4.73
CA CYS A 40 -0.69 -1.61 3.32
C CYS A 40 -2.05 -1.35 2.67
N ILE A 41 -3.05 -2.21 2.90
CA ILE A 41 -4.41 -2.05 2.41
C ILE A 41 -5.02 -0.77 2.99
N ASP A 42 -4.88 -0.53 4.29
CA ASP A 42 -5.37 0.68 4.95
C ASP A 42 -4.75 1.94 4.33
N ALA A 43 -3.47 1.90 3.96
CA ALA A 43 -2.79 3.03 3.32
C ALA A 43 -3.28 3.26 1.88
N ILE A 44 -3.51 2.18 1.12
CA ILE A 44 -4.12 2.24 -0.21
C ILE A 44 -5.54 2.81 -0.12
N THR A 45 -6.35 2.33 0.81
CA THR A 45 -7.70 2.84 1.07
C THR A 45 -7.66 4.32 1.42
N CYS A 46 -6.75 4.74 2.32
CA CYS A 46 -6.58 6.14 2.68
C CYS A 46 -6.31 7.03 1.46
N TYR A 47 -5.44 6.59 0.55
CA TYR A 47 -5.18 7.31 -0.71
C TYR A 47 -6.42 7.33 -1.61
N ASN A 48 -7.00 6.17 -1.87
CA ASN A 48 -8.10 6.00 -2.83
C ASN A 48 -9.41 6.69 -2.37
N ASP A 49 -9.65 6.74 -1.06
CA ASP A 49 -10.81 7.42 -0.46
C ASP A 49 -10.59 8.94 -0.27
N ARG A 50 -9.45 9.46 -0.74
CA ARG A 50 -9.04 10.87 -0.63
C ARG A 50 -8.98 11.35 0.83
N GLU A 51 -8.56 10.48 1.73
CA GLU A 51 -8.26 10.85 3.10
C GLU A 51 -6.89 11.55 3.22
N SER A 52 -6.60 12.08 4.40
CA SER A 52 -5.29 12.69 4.67
C SER A 52 -4.19 11.64 4.61
N LEU A 53 -3.15 11.84 3.80
CA LEU A 53 -2.02 10.91 3.78
C LEU A 53 -1.17 10.95 5.06
N ASP A 54 -1.40 11.93 5.94
CA ASP A 54 -0.86 11.98 7.31
C ASP A 54 -1.67 11.11 8.29
N THR A 55 -2.72 10.40 7.84
CA THR A 55 -3.47 9.46 8.67
C THR A 55 -2.54 8.37 9.21
N GLU A 56 -2.52 8.25 10.54
CA GLU A 56 -1.69 7.29 11.27
C GLU A 56 -2.34 5.90 11.26
N ILE A 57 -1.66 4.94 10.65
CA ILE A 57 -2.10 3.54 10.50
C ILE A 57 -1.32 2.69 11.50
N SER A 58 -2.03 1.79 12.20
CA SER A 58 -1.43 0.88 13.18
C SER A 58 -0.51 -0.14 12.50
N LEU A 59 0.69 -0.31 13.04
CA LEU A 59 1.65 -1.30 12.58
C LEU A 59 1.47 -2.61 13.37
N PRO A 60 1.64 -3.77 12.72
CA PRO A 60 1.40 -5.07 13.35
C PRO A 60 2.47 -5.43 14.38
N GLU A 61 2.11 -6.36 15.26
CA GLU A 61 3.05 -7.15 16.04
C GLU A 61 3.29 -8.49 15.33
N ILE A 62 4.54 -8.94 15.28
CA ILE A 62 4.95 -10.16 14.58
C ILE A 62 5.74 -11.01 15.57
N ASP A 63 5.19 -12.17 15.95
CA ASP A 63 5.81 -13.09 16.92
C ASP A 63 6.29 -12.42 18.23
N GLY A 64 5.49 -11.47 18.75
CA GLY A 64 5.84 -10.70 19.96
C GLY A 64 6.77 -9.50 19.72
N PHE A 65 7.08 -9.20 18.46
CA PHE A 65 7.87 -8.03 18.07
C PHE A 65 6.98 -6.98 17.41
N GLN A 66 6.80 -5.85 18.11
CA GLN A 66 6.07 -4.70 17.57
C GLN A 66 6.86 -4.05 16.44
N VAL A 67 6.28 -3.99 15.24
CA VAL A 67 6.83 -3.19 14.15
C VAL A 67 6.69 -1.71 14.51
N THR A 68 7.75 -0.93 14.31
CA THR A 68 7.72 0.50 14.61
C THR A 68 8.21 1.34 13.44
N TYR A 69 7.62 2.51 13.28
CA TYR A 69 8.09 3.57 12.39
C TYR A 69 8.61 4.72 13.23
N LYS A 70 9.93 4.96 13.16
CA LYS A 70 10.60 6.01 13.96
C LYS A 70 10.27 5.94 15.47
N GLY A 71 10.09 4.73 16.00
CA GLY A 71 9.74 4.49 17.40
C GLY A 71 8.25 4.59 17.74
N SER A 72 7.38 4.90 16.77
CA SER A 72 5.91 4.84 16.93
C SER A 72 5.38 3.46 16.52
N ILE A 73 4.27 3.03 17.14
CA ILE A 73 3.49 1.83 16.75
C ILE A 73 2.55 2.11 15.57
N THR A 74 2.57 3.34 15.06
CA THR A 74 1.83 3.78 13.89
C THR A 74 2.78 4.37 12.85
N ALA A 75 2.34 4.44 11.60
CA ALA A 75 3.02 5.18 10.55
C ALA A 75 1.98 5.94 9.69
N PRO A 76 2.33 7.12 9.15
CA PRO A 76 1.43 7.84 8.25
C PRO A 76 1.27 7.07 6.93
N ALA A 77 0.08 7.12 6.33
CA ALA A 77 -0.28 6.39 5.12
C ALA A 77 0.72 6.60 3.96
N TRP A 78 1.18 7.84 3.72
CA TRP A 78 2.18 8.12 2.68
C TRP A 78 3.46 7.30 2.86
N SER A 79 3.88 7.07 4.11
CA SER A 79 5.13 6.38 4.40
C SER A 79 5.00 4.88 4.15
N ILE A 80 3.83 4.31 4.43
CA ILE A 80 3.53 2.90 4.15
C ILE A 80 3.49 2.68 2.64
N ILE A 81 2.81 3.56 1.88
CA ILE A 81 2.75 3.51 0.41
C ILE A 81 4.16 3.54 -0.18
N GLN A 82 4.96 4.53 0.21
CA GLN A 82 6.30 4.72 -0.34
C GLN A 82 7.24 3.56 0.02
N GLN A 83 7.23 3.12 1.28
CA GLN A 83 8.14 2.08 1.79
C GLN A 83 7.86 0.70 1.16
N HIS A 84 6.59 0.42 0.84
CA HIS A 84 6.15 -0.87 0.31
C HIS A 84 5.87 -0.85 -1.20
N HIS A 85 6.12 0.27 -1.89
CA HIS A 85 5.94 0.42 -3.34
C HIS A 85 4.52 0.04 -3.78
N LEU A 86 3.52 0.70 -3.18
CA LEU A 86 2.10 0.40 -3.39
C LEU A 86 1.48 1.17 -4.57
N ASP A 87 2.29 1.94 -5.32
CA ASP A 87 1.84 2.76 -6.44
C ASP A 87 0.89 2.03 -7.42
N PRO A 88 1.12 0.75 -7.78
CA PRO A 88 0.24 0.04 -8.72
C PRO A 88 -1.20 -0.20 -8.24
N TRP A 89 -1.49 -0.04 -6.95
CA TRP A 89 -2.84 -0.17 -6.38
C TRP A 89 -3.53 1.18 -6.12
N LEU A 90 -2.86 2.29 -6.44
CA LEU A 90 -3.41 3.63 -6.26
C LEU A 90 -4.24 4.02 -7.47
N ILE A 91 -5.43 4.57 -7.23
CA ILE A 91 -6.28 5.11 -8.28
C ILE A 91 -5.68 6.46 -8.69
N GLU A 92 -5.07 6.54 -9.87
CA GLU A 92 -4.65 7.81 -10.44
C GLU A 92 -5.89 8.72 -10.60
N ASP A 93 -5.79 9.99 -10.17
CA ASP A 93 -6.83 10.98 -10.47
C ASP A 93 -6.85 11.18 -12.00
N ASP A 94 -7.72 10.44 -12.69
CA ASP A 94 -8.16 10.83 -14.03
C ASP A 94 -8.92 12.16 -13.89
N GLU A 95 -8.23 13.28 -14.09
CA GLU A 95 -8.81 14.63 -14.23
C GLU A 95 -8.55 15.13 -15.67
N PRO A 96 -9.46 15.88 -16.34
CA PRO A 96 -10.85 16.24 -16.03
C PRO A 96 -11.85 15.75 -17.10
N ILE A 97 -13.15 15.79 -16.80
CA ILE A 97 -14.19 15.84 -17.85
C ILE A 97 -13.98 17.17 -18.58
N TRP A 98 -13.41 17.12 -19.78
CA TRP A 98 -13.58 18.20 -20.73
C TRP A 98 -15.08 18.24 -21.05
N ASP A 99 -15.79 19.17 -20.41
CA ASP A 99 -17.13 19.55 -20.83
C ASP A 99 -16.93 20.21 -22.20
N ASP A 100 -17.01 19.40 -23.26
CA ASP A 100 -17.04 19.87 -24.64
C ASP A 100 -18.36 20.65 -24.83
N GLU A 101 -18.43 21.86 -24.28
CA GLU A 101 -19.29 22.91 -24.81
C GLU A 101 -18.66 23.43 -26.10
N ASP A 102 -19.15 22.92 -27.23
CA ASP A 102 -19.24 23.64 -28.51
C ASP A 102 -20.50 23.20 -29.29
#